data_AF-A3AJL2-F1
#
_entry.id   AF-A3AJL2-F1
#
_cell.length_a   1.000
_cell.length_b   1.000
_cell.length_c   1.000
_cell.angle_alpha   90.00
_cell.angle_beta   90.00
_cell.angle_gamma   90.00
#
_symmetry.space_group_name_H-M   'P 1'
#
loop_
_entity.id
_entity.type
_entity.pdbx_description
1 polymer ?
#
loop_
_entity_poly.entity_id
_entity_poly.type
_entity_poly.pdbx_seq_one_letter_code
_entity_poly.pdbx_strand_id
1 'polypeptide(L)'
;MGLVQVTLALQPLFKRSVTFMERDDDDLADQVTKFGYQHEFADIAWYPGIGRAVYRVDDRLPMNASGEGVLDFIGFRATPRLLIRTNRLAEELFERAGNGNGKCVTSRVTHAALSSAGYGLMRRSGGLFTGYPVVGPQHLMQASGGCITGPEDALLTACPWDPRVRGSSFFHQTTFSLPASTAHLGKPAAGGGQSDDMVDFDMTYYRSRDPNRARLFEDVLEEIEQMGVFKYGGLPHWGKNRNLAFVGAARKYPRIGEFLRIKDAYDPDGLFSSDWSDMMLGIGGRAPTRDAPGCALEGMCVCSQDAHCAPEQGYVCRPGKVYKDARVCTKV
;
A
#
# COMPACT_ATOMS: atom_id res chain seq x y z
N MET A 1 20.34 0.66 -34.19
CA MET A 1 19.38 1.59 -33.60
C MET A 1 17.99 1.09 -33.97
N GLY A 2 17.34 0.33 -33.08
CA GLY A 2 16.00 -0.18 -33.31
C GLY A 2 14.97 0.89 -32.95
N LEU A 3 14.08 1.22 -33.87
CA LEU A 3 12.91 2.04 -33.60
C LEU A 3 11.89 1.17 -32.85
N VAL A 4 11.57 1.53 -31.60
CA VAL A 4 10.44 0.93 -30.89
C VAL A 4 9.18 1.68 -31.30
N GLN A 5 8.29 1.02 -32.04
CA GLN A 5 6.97 1.54 -32.37
C GLN A 5 6.00 1.13 -31.25
N VAL A 6 5.63 2.09 -30.40
CA VAL A 6 4.57 1.91 -29.40
C VAL A 6 3.27 2.47 -29.97
N THR A 7 2.25 1.63 -30.13
CA THR A 7 0.90 2.07 -30.48
C THR A 7 0.11 2.32 -29.21
N LEU A 8 -0.30 3.58 -28.99
CA LEU A 8 -1.18 3.96 -27.89
C LEU A 8 -2.62 4.01 -28.40
N ALA A 9 -3.51 3.23 -27.79
CA ALA A 9 -4.95 3.37 -27.96
C ALA A 9 -5.48 4.34 -26.89
N LEU A 10 -6.05 5.47 -27.33
CA LEU A 10 -6.66 6.43 -26.41
C LEU A 10 -8.09 6.00 -26.07
N GLN A 11 -8.40 5.93 -24.78
CA GLN A 11 -9.76 5.73 -24.31
C GLN A 11 -10.55 7.04 -24.41
N PRO A 12 -11.78 7.03 -24.97
CA PRO A 12 -12.66 8.19 -24.93
C PRO A 12 -12.89 8.67 -23.49
N LEU A 13 -12.93 9.99 -23.29
CA LEU A 13 -13.22 10.58 -21.99
C LEU A 13 -14.63 10.21 -21.51
N PHE A 14 -14.75 10.02 -20.20
CA PHE A 14 -15.99 9.68 -19.51
C PHE A 14 -16.01 10.35 -18.13
N LYS A 15 -17.16 10.30 -17.46
CA LYS A 15 -17.31 10.77 -16.07
C LYS A 15 -17.40 9.59 -15.11
N ARG A 16 -17.12 9.84 -13.84
CA ARG A 16 -17.32 8.89 -12.74
C ARG A 16 -18.37 9.43 -11.79
N SER A 17 -19.08 8.54 -11.11
CA SER A 17 -19.95 8.83 -9.98
C SER A 17 -19.40 8.14 -8.74
N VAL A 18 -18.93 8.92 -7.76
CA VAL A 18 -18.25 8.36 -6.57
C VAL A 18 -19.05 8.60 -5.30
N THR A 19 -19.27 7.53 -4.53
CA THR A 19 -19.85 7.53 -3.19
C THR A 19 -19.01 6.67 -2.26
N PHE A 20 -18.62 7.19 -1.10
CA PHE A 20 -18.05 6.36 -0.04
C PHE A 20 -19.16 5.89 0.91
N MET A 21 -19.27 4.58 1.10
CA MET A 21 -20.26 3.93 1.96
C MET A 21 -19.56 3.18 3.08
N GLU A 22 -19.78 3.61 4.32
CA GLU A 22 -19.21 2.94 5.49
C GLU A 22 -20.18 1.91 6.08
N ARG A 23 -19.69 0.71 6.38
CA ARG A 23 -20.43 -0.36 7.04
C ARG A 23 -19.52 -1.18 7.98
N ASP A 24 -20.10 -2.09 8.73
CA ASP A 24 -19.36 -3.04 9.56
C ASP A 24 -18.55 -4.01 8.67
N ASP A 25 -17.44 -4.53 9.18
CA ASP A 25 -16.52 -5.41 8.43
C ASP A 25 -16.81 -6.91 8.60
N ASP A 26 -17.92 -7.26 9.26
CA ASP A 26 -18.32 -8.64 9.57
C ASP A 26 -18.46 -9.54 8.32
N ASP A 27 -18.80 -8.96 7.16
CA ASP A 27 -18.98 -9.67 5.89
C ASP A 27 -17.88 -9.35 4.85
N LEU A 28 -16.82 -8.62 5.25
CA LEU A 28 -15.80 -8.11 4.32
C LEU A 28 -15.22 -9.21 3.43
N ALA A 29 -14.84 -10.35 4.01
CA ALA A 29 -14.27 -11.48 3.27
C ALA A 29 -15.20 -12.06 2.19
N ASP A 30 -16.52 -11.94 2.38
CA ASP A 30 -17.53 -12.39 1.42
C ASP A 30 -17.88 -11.30 0.39
N GLN A 31 -17.59 -10.02 0.67
CA GLN A 31 -17.93 -8.88 -0.18
C GLN A 31 -16.81 -8.43 -1.10
N VAL A 32 -15.53 -8.53 -0.69
CA VAL A 32 -14.39 -7.98 -1.45
C VAL A 32 -14.47 -8.29 -2.94
N THR A 33 -14.59 -9.56 -3.30
CA THR A 33 -14.66 -9.99 -4.70
C THR A 33 -15.97 -9.57 -5.37
N LYS A 34 -17.12 -9.68 -4.69
CA LYS A 34 -18.43 -9.33 -5.24
C LYS A 34 -18.52 -7.84 -5.55
N PHE A 35 -18.03 -7.01 -4.64
CA PHE A 35 -18.00 -5.56 -4.77
C PHE A 35 -17.11 -5.13 -5.92
N GLY A 36 -15.95 -5.78 -6.08
CA GLY A 36 -15.05 -5.57 -7.22
C GLY A 36 -15.71 -5.81 -8.58
N TYR A 37 -16.56 -6.83 -8.71
CA TYR A 37 -17.32 -7.07 -9.95
C TYR A 37 -18.53 -6.14 -10.14
N GLN A 38 -19.02 -5.53 -9.06
CA GLN A 38 -20.18 -4.63 -9.12
C GLN A 38 -19.81 -3.22 -9.59
N HIS A 39 -18.60 -2.75 -9.27
CA HIS A 39 -18.18 -1.38 -9.55
C HIS A 39 -16.84 -1.35 -10.27
N GLU A 40 -16.80 -0.67 -11.42
CA GLU A 40 -15.63 -0.68 -12.32
C GLU A 40 -14.34 -0.18 -11.65
N PHE A 41 -14.45 0.73 -10.68
CA PHE A 41 -13.31 1.28 -9.95
C PHE A 41 -13.44 1.10 -8.44
N ALA A 42 -14.00 -0.04 -8.02
CA ALA A 42 -14.16 -0.43 -6.62
C ALA A 42 -12.86 -0.28 -5.83
N ASP A 43 -12.98 0.22 -4.60
CA ASP A 43 -11.91 0.24 -3.60
C ASP A 43 -12.53 0.07 -2.20
N ILE A 44 -11.80 -0.56 -1.28
CA ILE A 44 -12.27 -0.77 0.10
C ILE A 44 -11.15 -0.38 1.06
N ALA A 45 -11.39 0.67 1.86
CA ALA A 45 -10.52 1.00 2.98
C ALA A 45 -11.00 0.27 4.23
N TRP A 46 -10.15 -0.61 4.78
CA TRP A 46 -10.47 -1.43 5.95
C TRP A 46 -9.80 -0.89 7.21
N TYR A 47 -10.60 -0.77 8.28
CA TYR A 47 -10.16 -0.30 9.59
C TYR A 47 -10.46 -1.38 10.66
N PRO A 48 -9.65 -2.45 10.75
CA PRO A 48 -9.94 -3.60 11.60
C PRO A 48 -10.05 -3.26 13.09
N GLY A 49 -9.23 -2.32 13.57
CA GLY A 49 -9.23 -1.91 14.98
C GLY A 49 -10.53 -1.21 15.43
N ILE A 50 -11.40 -0.82 14.49
CA ILE A 50 -12.69 -0.19 14.77
C ILE A 50 -13.87 -1.00 14.24
N GLY A 51 -13.63 -2.14 13.57
CA GLY A 51 -14.67 -3.01 12.99
C GLY A 51 -15.41 -2.38 11.81
N ARG A 52 -14.73 -1.60 10.97
CA ARG A 52 -15.38 -0.83 9.88
C ARG A 52 -14.65 -0.99 8.56
N ALA A 53 -15.42 -0.96 7.48
CA ALA A 53 -14.94 -0.91 6.11
C ALA A 53 -15.66 0.20 5.33
N VAL A 54 -14.90 0.98 4.56
CA VAL A 54 -15.39 2.05 3.70
C VAL A 54 -15.31 1.57 2.25
N TYR A 55 -16.47 1.36 1.65
CA TYR A 55 -16.64 0.92 0.28
C TYR A 55 -16.73 2.13 -0.65
N ARG A 56 -15.82 2.24 -1.61
CA ARG A 56 -15.86 3.25 -2.66
C ARG A 56 -16.70 2.74 -3.82
N VAL A 57 -17.97 3.12 -3.85
CA VAL A 57 -18.87 2.91 -4.99
C VAL A 57 -18.47 3.90 -6.08
N ASP A 58 -17.94 3.39 -7.18
CA ASP A 58 -17.32 4.21 -8.22
C ASP A 58 -17.60 3.65 -9.61
N ASP A 59 -18.55 4.31 -10.28
CA ASP A 59 -19.12 3.83 -11.53
C ASP A 59 -18.91 4.81 -12.67
N ARG A 60 -18.71 4.26 -13.87
CA ARG A 60 -18.60 5.01 -15.12
C ARG A 60 -19.95 5.62 -15.51
N LEU A 61 -19.89 6.86 -15.96
CA LEU A 61 -20.99 7.63 -16.55
C LEU A 61 -20.59 8.18 -17.93
N PRO A 62 -21.57 8.41 -18.83
CA PRO A 62 -21.31 9.08 -20.09
C PRO A 62 -20.80 10.52 -19.86
N MET A 63 -20.03 11.03 -20.82
CA MET A 63 -19.42 12.36 -20.69
C MET A 63 -20.44 13.51 -20.57
N ASN A 64 -21.67 13.32 -21.07
CA ASN A 64 -22.76 14.29 -20.97
C ASN A 64 -23.48 14.31 -19.61
N ALA A 65 -23.10 13.44 -18.66
CA ALA A 65 -23.67 13.45 -17.32
C ALA A 65 -23.34 14.77 -16.59
N SER A 66 -24.27 15.25 -15.77
CA SER A 66 -24.12 16.48 -14.99
C SER A 66 -23.14 16.29 -13.84
N GLY A 67 -22.27 17.27 -13.60
CA GLY A 67 -21.33 17.29 -12.48
C GLY A 67 -19.89 17.57 -12.91
N GLU A 68 -19.23 18.48 -12.20
CA GLU A 68 -17.84 18.85 -12.40
C GLU A 68 -17.07 18.63 -11.09
N GLY A 69 -17.17 17.42 -10.55
CA GLY A 69 -16.46 17.00 -9.36
C GLY A 69 -14.98 16.73 -9.62
N VAL A 70 -14.19 16.80 -8.56
CA VAL A 70 -12.77 16.42 -8.56
C VAL A 70 -12.46 15.61 -7.30
N LEU A 71 -11.43 14.77 -7.37
CA LEU A 71 -10.82 14.13 -6.21
C LEU A 71 -9.41 14.66 -6.04
N ASP A 72 -9.17 15.39 -4.96
CA ASP A 72 -7.80 15.67 -4.50
C ASP A 72 -7.64 15.04 -3.13
N PHE A 73 -7.17 13.80 -3.09
CA PHE A 73 -7.08 12.99 -1.88
C PHE A 73 -6.33 13.75 -0.78
N ILE A 74 -6.93 13.84 0.40
CA ILE A 74 -6.44 14.69 1.50
C ILE A 74 -5.00 14.31 1.90
N GLY A 75 -4.64 13.02 1.85
CA GLY A 75 -3.29 12.55 2.16
C GLY A 75 -2.21 13.04 1.19
N PHE A 76 -2.58 13.52 -0.01
CA PHE A 76 -1.67 13.99 -1.05
C PHE A 76 -1.71 15.52 -1.23
N ARG A 77 -2.23 16.25 -0.25
CA ARG A 77 -2.26 17.72 -0.22
C ARG A 77 -1.06 18.30 0.50
N ALA A 78 -0.69 19.52 0.12
CA ALA A 78 0.29 20.30 0.87
C ALA A 78 -0.21 20.49 2.31
N THR A 79 0.59 20.04 3.27
CA THR A 79 0.24 20.01 4.68
C THR A 79 1.16 20.97 5.45
N PRO A 80 0.65 21.75 6.42
CA PRO A 80 1.50 22.62 7.23
C PRO A 80 2.65 21.84 7.88
N ARG A 81 3.88 22.37 7.75
CA ARG A 81 5.10 21.76 8.30
C ARG A 81 4.98 21.40 9.78
N LEU A 82 4.30 22.26 10.55
CA LEU A 82 4.05 22.03 11.98
C LEU A 82 3.22 20.77 12.20
N LEU A 83 2.14 20.59 11.43
CA LEU A 83 1.27 19.42 11.53
C LEU A 83 2.00 18.12 11.16
N ILE A 84 2.81 18.15 10.09
CA ILE A 84 3.65 17.01 9.68
C ILE A 84 4.55 16.57 10.85
N ARG A 85 5.26 17.52 11.47
CA ARG A 85 6.17 17.24 12.59
C ARG A 85 5.44 16.74 13.83
N THR A 86 4.29 17.33 14.16
CA THR A 86 3.48 16.92 15.31
C THR A 86 2.97 15.49 15.13
N ASN A 87 2.47 15.14 13.94
CA ASN A 87 2.02 13.78 13.64
C ASN A 87 3.17 12.78 13.78
N ARG A 88 4.34 13.09 13.23
CA ARG A 88 5.52 12.22 13.36
C ARG A 88 5.95 12.04 14.82
N LEU A 89 5.95 13.12 15.60
CA LEU A 89 6.31 13.07 17.02
C LEU A 89 5.31 12.24 17.82
N ALA A 90 4.01 12.39 17.56
CA ALA A 90 2.97 11.60 18.21
C ALA A 90 3.15 10.10 17.92
N GLU A 91 3.37 9.72 16.66
CA GLU A 91 3.67 8.35 16.27
C GLU A 91 4.92 7.80 17.00
N GLU A 92 6.02 8.56 17.01
CA GLU A 92 7.23 8.16 17.74
C GLU A 92 7.01 7.97 19.24
N LEU A 93 6.17 8.80 19.86
CA LEU A 93 5.82 8.66 21.28
C LEU A 93 4.96 7.42 21.53
N PHE A 94 3.98 7.13 20.66
CA PHE A 94 3.18 5.91 20.78
C PHE A 94 4.02 4.65 20.63
N GLU A 95 4.93 4.62 19.66
CA GLU A 95 5.88 3.53 19.45
C GLU A 95 6.78 3.32 20.67
N ARG A 96 7.38 4.39 21.20
CA ARG A 96 8.25 4.32 22.38
C ARG A 96 7.51 3.87 23.64
N ALA A 97 6.28 4.34 23.84
CA ALA A 97 5.47 3.99 25.00
C ALA A 97 4.77 2.63 24.86
N GLY A 98 4.83 1.99 23.69
CA GLY A 98 4.01 0.80 23.39
C GLY A 98 2.50 1.08 23.44
N ASN A 99 2.10 2.32 23.13
CA ASN A 99 0.73 2.79 23.30
C ASN A 99 -0.14 2.49 22.08
N GLY A 100 -0.57 1.23 21.95
CA GLY A 100 -1.47 0.79 20.88
C GLY A 100 -2.84 1.48 20.93
N ASN A 101 -3.34 1.79 22.13
CA ASN A 101 -4.60 2.51 22.30
C ASN A 101 -4.53 3.93 21.72
N GLY A 102 -3.40 4.63 21.91
CA GLY A 102 -3.16 5.95 21.32
C GLY A 102 -3.19 5.93 19.80
N LYS A 103 -2.59 4.90 19.17
CA LYS A 103 -2.67 4.68 17.72
C LYS A 103 -4.09 4.41 17.26
N CYS A 104 -4.86 3.57 17.98
CA CYS A 104 -6.26 3.29 17.66
C CYS A 104 -7.14 4.55 17.76
N VAL A 105 -6.98 5.35 18.82
CA VAL A 105 -7.70 6.64 18.97
C VAL A 105 -7.33 7.60 17.84
N THR A 106 -6.05 7.71 17.50
CA THR A 106 -5.57 8.57 16.40
C THR A 106 -6.18 8.11 15.07
N SER A 107 -6.17 6.81 14.78
CA SER A 107 -6.79 6.23 13.58
C SER A 107 -8.29 6.53 13.51
N ARG A 108 -9.02 6.47 14.63
CA ARG A 108 -10.45 6.84 14.71
C ARG A 108 -10.68 8.30 14.35
N VAL A 109 -9.89 9.20 14.93
CA VAL A 109 -9.99 10.64 14.67
C VAL A 109 -9.65 10.96 13.21
N THR A 110 -8.57 10.36 12.68
CA THR A 110 -8.19 10.53 11.27
C THR A 110 -9.28 10.02 10.33
N HIS A 111 -9.84 8.83 10.59
CA HIS A 111 -10.96 8.28 9.80
C HIS A 111 -12.17 9.23 9.79
N ALA A 112 -12.62 9.67 10.96
CA ALA A 112 -13.76 10.60 11.06
C ALA A 112 -13.51 11.94 10.33
N ALA A 113 -12.29 12.48 10.44
CA ALA A 113 -11.89 13.69 9.72
C ALA A 113 -11.89 13.49 8.20
N LEU A 114 -11.34 12.37 7.70
CA LEU A 114 -11.34 12.06 6.27
C LEU A 114 -12.75 11.86 5.73
N SER A 115 -13.57 11.08 6.44
CA SER A 115 -14.95 10.78 6.06
C SER A 115 -15.82 12.04 5.98
N SER A 116 -15.75 12.91 7.00
CA SER A 116 -16.50 14.18 7.01
C SER A 116 -16.07 15.15 5.89
N ALA A 117 -14.83 15.08 5.44
CA ALA A 117 -14.30 15.87 4.32
C ALA A 117 -14.44 15.18 2.95
N GLY A 118 -15.19 14.08 2.87
CA GLY A 118 -15.42 13.33 1.63
C GLY A 118 -14.17 12.70 1.03
N TYR A 119 -13.14 12.43 1.86
CA TYR A 119 -11.80 11.97 1.47
C TYR A 119 -11.07 12.87 0.47
N GLY A 120 -11.60 14.08 0.24
CA GLY A 120 -11.08 15.05 -0.70
C GLY A 120 -11.87 15.18 -2.00
N LEU A 121 -13.02 14.52 -2.10
CA LEU A 121 -14.01 14.80 -3.13
C LEU A 121 -14.62 16.19 -2.92
N MET A 122 -14.72 16.97 -3.99
CA MET A 122 -15.32 18.30 -3.95
C MET A 122 -15.82 18.75 -5.32
N ARG A 123 -16.52 19.88 -5.35
CA ARG A 123 -16.86 20.56 -6.61
C ARG A 123 -15.60 21.22 -7.17
N ARG A 124 -15.43 21.22 -8.49
CA ARG A 124 -14.28 21.87 -9.16
C ARG A 124 -14.17 23.36 -8.89
N SER A 125 -15.29 24.04 -8.65
CA SER A 125 -15.32 25.45 -8.22
C SER A 125 -14.70 25.69 -6.83
N GLY A 126 -14.28 24.62 -6.13
CA GLY A 126 -13.87 24.66 -4.74
C GLY A 126 -15.06 24.65 -3.78
N GLY A 127 -14.75 24.86 -2.51
CA GLY A 127 -15.71 24.82 -1.41
C GLY A 127 -15.63 23.52 -0.60
N LEU A 128 -16.49 23.43 0.42
CA LEU A 128 -16.58 22.24 1.27
C LEU A 128 -17.24 21.09 0.52
N PHE A 129 -16.93 19.86 0.94
CA PHE A 129 -17.67 18.68 0.51
C PHE A 129 -19.16 18.85 0.85
N THR A 130 -20.04 18.53 -0.10
CA THR A 130 -21.50 18.77 0.02
C THR A 130 -22.35 17.50 0.05
N GLY A 131 -21.73 16.32 -0.08
CA GLY A 131 -22.42 15.03 -0.13
C GLY A 131 -22.11 14.22 -1.39
N TYR A 132 -22.65 13.01 -1.42
CA TYR A 132 -22.52 12.04 -2.50
C TYR A 132 -23.81 11.92 -3.33
N PRO A 133 -23.74 11.41 -4.58
CA PRO A 133 -22.51 11.10 -5.31
C PRO A 133 -21.79 12.37 -5.78
N VAL A 134 -20.47 12.30 -5.90
CA VAL A 134 -19.68 13.32 -6.59
C VAL A 134 -19.41 12.84 -8.00
N VAL A 135 -19.97 13.56 -8.98
CA VAL A 135 -19.83 13.25 -10.40
C VAL A 135 -18.82 14.19 -11.04
N GLY A 136 -17.81 13.64 -11.73
CA GLY A 136 -16.76 14.43 -12.37
C GLY A 136 -16.03 13.68 -13.47
N PRO A 137 -15.25 14.36 -14.33
CA PRO A 137 -14.52 13.70 -15.42
C PRO A 137 -13.41 12.79 -14.88
N GLN A 138 -13.24 11.60 -15.48
CA GLN A 138 -12.33 10.53 -15.02
C GLN A 138 -10.94 11.05 -14.62
N HIS A 139 -10.34 11.87 -15.47
CA HIS A 139 -8.97 12.35 -15.28
C HIS A 139 -8.81 13.24 -14.03
N LEU A 140 -9.87 13.93 -13.59
CA LEU A 140 -9.87 14.73 -12.36
C LEU A 140 -10.33 13.96 -11.12
N MET A 141 -10.93 12.78 -11.33
CA MET A 141 -11.43 11.92 -10.25
C MET A 141 -10.47 10.76 -9.93
N GLN A 142 -9.52 10.46 -10.82
CA GLN A 142 -8.48 9.43 -10.61
C GLN A 142 -7.19 10.01 -10.06
N ALA A 143 -6.79 11.21 -10.50
CA ALA A 143 -5.50 11.78 -10.16
C ALA A 143 -5.60 12.65 -8.90
N SER A 144 -4.61 12.55 -8.03
CA SER A 144 -4.44 13.42 -6.87
C SER A 144 -2.96 13.76 -6.73
N GLY A 145 -2.67 15.00 -6.32
CA GLY A 145 -1.28 15.48 -6.33
C GLY A 145 -1.14 16.95 -5.98
N GLY A 146 -2.14 17.54 -5.31
CA GLY A 146 -2.14 18.96 -4.97
C GLY A 146 -0.91 19.41 -4.16
N CYS A 147 -0.20 18.50 -3.49
CA CYS A 147 1.03 18.85 -2.78
C CYS A 147 2.21 19.23 -3.70
N ILE A 148 2.33 18.64 -4.89
CA ILE A 148 3.44 18.93 -5.82
C ILE A 148 3.28 20.33 -6.44
N THR A 149 2.04 20.75 -6.67
CA THR A 149 1.68 22.08 -7.15
C THR A 149 1.38 23.05 -6.01
N GLY A 150 1.82 22.74 -4.79
CA GLY A 150 1.65 23.59 -3.62
C GLY A 150 2.40 24.93 -3.76
N PRO A 151 2.09 25.92 -2.90
CA PRO A 151 2.75 27.21 -2.94
C PRO A 151 4.25 27.09 -2.64
N GLU A 152 5.08 27.88 -3.33
CA GLU A 152 6.49 28.05 -3.00
C GLU A 152 6.64 28.97 -1.77
N ASP A 153 6.31 28.44 -0.59
CA ASP A 153 6.17 29.19 0.66
C ASP A 153 7.32 29.00 1.65
N ALA A 154 8.52 28.69 1.13
CA ALA A 154 9.70 28.34 1.93
C ALA A 154 9.47 27.17 2.92
N LEU A 155 8.70 26.16 2.49
CA LEU A 155 8.34 24.96 3.27
C LEU A 155 7.50 25.27 4.51
N LEU A 156 6.66 26.30 4.48
CA LEU A 156 5.58 26.47 5.46
C LEU A 156 4.54 25.35 5.28
N THR A 157 4.29 24.96 4.03
CA THR A 157 3.57 23.74 3.66
C THR A 157 4.46 22.83 2.81
N ALA A 158 4.21 21.51 2.86
CA ALA A 158 4.96 20.53 2.07
C ALA A 158 4.13 19.25 1.87
N CYS A 159 4.54 18.38 0.95
CA CYS A 159 4.03 17.01 0.95
C CYS A 159 4.38 16.33 2.29
N PRO A 160 3.50 15.50 2.87
CA PRO A 160 3.76 14.87 4.18
C PRO A 160 5.08 14.09 4.29
N TRP A 161 5.54 13.53 3.17
CA TRP A 161 6.78 12.76 3.04
C TRP A 161 7.99 13.58 2.52
N ASP A 162 7.89 14.91 2.42
CA ASP A 162 8.99 15.73 1.93
C ASP A 162 10.25 15.58 2.83
N PRO A 163 11.39 15.10 2.30
CA PRO A 163 12.58 14.84 3.11
C PRO A 163 13.24 16.13 3.63
N ARG A 164 12.95 17.30 3.03
CA ARG A 164 13.46 18.60 3.48
C ARG A 164 12.83 19.03 4.79
N VAL A 165 11.63 18.53 5.11
CA VAL A 165 11.00 18.73 6.42
C VAL A 165 11.62 17.74 7.42
N ARG A 166 12.51 18.24 8.29
CA ARG A 166 13.02 17.44 9.40
C ARG A 166 11.87 16.89 10.24
N GLY A 167 11.87 15.57 10.47
CA GLY A 167 10.79 14.87 11.15
C GLY A 167 9.54 14.70 10.27
N SER A 168 9.70 14.65 8.94
CA SER A 168 8.61 14.29 8.04
C SER A 168 8.10 12.88 8.28
N SER A 169 6.85 12.66 7.86
CA SER A 169 6.23 11.35 7.88
C SER A 169 7.07 10.34 7.10
N PHE A 170 7.20 9.14 7.66
CA PHE A 170 7.93 8.04 7.03
C PHE A 170 7.23 6.74 7.39
N PHE A 171 6.74 6.06 6.36
CA PHE A 171 5.89 4.89 6.44
C PHE A 171 6.40 3.86 5.45
N HIS A 172 6.18 2.58 5.78
CA HIS A 172 6.21 1.53 4.78
C HIS A 172 4.82 1.33 4.22
N GLN A 173 4.77 0.96 2.96
CA GLN A 173 3.61 0.37 2.33
C GLN A 173 4.04 -1.02 1.91
N THR A 174 3.29 -2.03 2.32
CA THR A 174 3.43 -3.41 1.86
C THR A 174 2.23 -3.74 1.03
N THR A 175 2.45 -4.17 -0.21
CA THR A 175 1.35 -4.46 -1.13
C THR A 175 1.55 -5.78 -1.87
N PHE A 176 0.55 -6.64 -1.84
CA PHE A 176 0.58 -7.89 -2.60
C PHE A 176 -0.77 -8.20 -3.23
N SER A 177 -0.72 -8.86 -4.37
CA SER A 177 -1.88 -9.30 -5.14
C SER A 177 -2.12 -10.78 -4.92
N LEU A 178 -3.37 -11.18 -4.65
CA LEU A 178 -3.80 -12.58 -4.61
C LEU A 178 -4.84 -12.85 -5.70
N PRO A 179 -4.83 -14.04 -6.35
CA PRO A 179 -5.92 -14.43 -7.23
C PRO A 179 -7.26 -14.33 -6.50
N ALA A 180 -8.28 -13.74 -7.13
CA ALA A 180 -9.60 -13.55 -6.52
C ALA A 180 -10.22 -14.88 -6.06
N SER A 181 -9.88 -16.00 -6.72
CA SER A 181 -10.28 -17.36 -6.33
C SER A 181 -9.69 -17.83 -4.99
N THR A 182 -8.61 -17.23 -4.54
CA THR A 182 -7.89 -17.56 -3.29
C THR A 182 -7.96 -16.44 -2.25
N ALA A 183 -8.48 -15.26 -2.62
CA ALA A 183 -8.67 -14.13 -1.72
C ALA A 183 -9.73 -14.39 -0.63
N HIS A 184 -10.57 -15.43 -0.79
CA HIS A 184 -11.38 -15.98 0.30
C HIS A 184 -10.47 -16.70 1.30
N LEU A 185 -10.00 -15.98 2.32
CA LEU A 185 -9.09 -16.44 3.38
C LEU A 185 -9.62 -17.69 4.13
N GLY A 186 -9.59 -18.86 3.51
CA GLY A 186 -9.93 -20.16 4.10
C GLY A 186 -11.04 -20.97 3.42
N LYS A 187 -11.57 -20.57 2.25
CA LYS A 187 -12.59 -21.36 1.52
C LYS A 187 -12.17 -21.52 0.05
N PRO A 188 -12.10 -22.74 -0.50
CA PRO A 188 -11.75 -22.90 -1.91
C PRO A 188 -12.80 -22.21 -2.79
N ALA A 189 -12.37 -21.41 -3.76
CA ALA A 189 -13.28 -20.89 -4.77
C ALA A 189 -14.02 -22.03 -5.47
N ALA A 190 -15.34 -21.93 -5.49
CA ALA A 190 -16.18 -22.79 -6.29
C ALA A 190 -16.01 -22.41 -7.76
N GLY A 191 -15.24 -23.21 -8.50
CA GLY A 191 -15.08 -23.07 -9.95
C GLY A 191 -13.61 -23.09 -10.37
N GLY A 192 -13.15 -24.24 -10.83
CA GLY A 192 -11.78 -24.46 -11.34
C GLY A 192 -11.51 -23.83 -12.71
N GLY A 193 -11.81 -22.53 -12.86
CA GLY A 193 -11.34 -21.70 -13.96
C GLY A 193 -10.23 -20.79 -13.46
N GLN A 194 -9.13 -20.71 -14.20
CA GLN A 194 -8.04 -19.77 -13.92
C GLN A 194 -8.53 -18.37 -14.34
N SER A 195 -9.11 -17.62 -13.41
CA SER A 195 -9.33 -16.18 -13.62
C SER A 195 -8.02 -15.44 -13.35
N ASP A 196 -7.68 -14.49 -14.23
CA ASP A 196 -6.57 -13.55 -14.04
C ASP A 196 -6.94 -12.40 -13.09
N ASP A 197 -8.16 -12.39 -12.54
CA ASP A 197 -8.63 -11.38 -11.60
C ASP A 197 -7.87 -11.49 -10.26
N MET A 198 -7.41 -10.35 -9.77
CA MET A 198 -6.61 -10.25 -8.56
C MET A 198 -7.27 -9.30 -7.56
N VAL A 199 -7.05 -9.57 -6.28
CA VAL A 199 -7.33 -8.66 -5.17
C VAL A 199 -6.00 -8.15 -4.63
N ASP A 200 -5.84 -6.83 -4.63
CA ASP A 200 -4.68 -6.16 -4.07
C ASP A 200 -4.91 -5.78 -2.60
N PHE A 201 -3.97 -6.16 -1.75
CA PHE A 201 -3.94 -5.74 -0.35
C PHE A 201 -2.84 -4.70 -0.18
N ASP A 202 -3.19 -3.49 0.28
CA ASP A 202 -2.23 -2.41 0.59
C ASP A 202 -2.28 -2.09 2.09
N MET A 203 -1.13 -2.17 2.75
CA MET A 203 -0.99 -1.87 4.17
C MET A 203 0.03 -0.76 4.36
N THR A 204 -0.42 0.39 4.83
CA THR A 204 0.46 1.50 5.22
C THR A 204 0.70 1.48 6.72
N TYR A 205 1.95 1.48 7.15
CA TYR A 205 2.31 1.42 8.56
C TYR A 205 3.56 2.21 8.89
N TYR A 206 3.66 2.62 10.15
CA TYR A 206 4.77 3.41 10.66
C TYR A 206 6.11 2.69 10.50
N ARG A 207 7.14 3.44 10.09
CA ARG A 207 8.54 3.00 10.17
C ARG A 207 9.38 4.00 10.97
N SER A 208 10.17 3.51 11.91
CA SER A 208 11.25 4.27 12.56
C SER A 208 12.25 4.78 11.52
N ARG A 209 13.05 5.83 11.78
CA ARG A 209 14.21 6.16 10.93
C ARG A 209 15.43 5.29 11.26
N ASP A 210 15.50 4.81 12.50
CA ASP A 210 16.47 3.81 12.93
C ASP A 210 16.01 2.41 12.46
N PRO A 211 16.75 1.73 11.56
CA PRO A 211 16.39 0.42 11.05
C PRO A 211 16.43 -0.69 12.12
N ASN A 212 17.10 -0.46 13.26
CA ASN A 212 17.17 -1.45 14.34
C ASN A 212 16.03 -1.30 15.34
N ARG A 213 15.13 -0.34 15.15
CA ARG A 213 14.02 -0.09 16.07
C ARG A 213 12.79 -0.89 15.63
N ALA A 214 12.41 -1.88 16.45
CA ALA A 214 11.18 -2.64 16.21
C ALA A 214 9.93 -1.75 16.32
N ARG A 215 8.92 -1.99 15.48
CA ARG A 215 7.64 -1.28 15.54
C ARG A 215 6.68 -1.99 16.49
N LEU A 216 5.73 -1.24 17.04
CA LEU A 216 4.62 -1.81 17.79
C LEU A 216 3.78 -2.69 16.86
N PHE A 217 3.49 -3.93 17.30
CA PHE A 217 2.82 -4.95 16.49
C PHE A 217 3.61 -5.31 15.21
N GLU A 218 4.95 -5.32 15.29
CA GLU A 218 5.86 -5.84 14.26
C GLU A 218 5.39 -7.20 13.75
N ASP A 219 5.04 -8.08 14.69
CA ASP A 219 4.60 -9.45 14.46
C ASP A 219 3.36 -9.57 13.60
N VAL A 220 2.35 -8.72 13.82
CA VAL A 220 1.10 -8.73 13.03
C VAL A 220 1.39 -8.46 11.55
N LEU A 221 2.21 -7.45 11.26
CA LEU A 221 2.51 -7.04 9.89
C LEU A 221 3.42 -8.06 9.17
N GLU A 222 4.41 -8.61 9.88
CA GLU A 222 5.25 -9.68 9.33
C GLU A 222 4.47 -10.96 9.08
N GLU A 223 3.52 -11.30 9.95
CA GLU A 223 2.65 -12.47 9.78
C GLU A 223 1.76 -12.33 8.55
N ILE A 224 1.13 -11.15 8.36
CA ILE A 224 0.31 -10.88 7.17
C ILE A 224 1.16 -10.91 5.89
N GLU A 225 2.36 -10.30 5.89
CA GLU A 225 3.28 -10.33 4.75
C GLU A 225 3.65 -11.78 4.38
N GLN A 226 4.01 -12.61 5.37
CA GLN A 226 4.36 -14.01 5.12
C GLN A 226 3.17 -14.86 4.67
N MET A 227 1.97 -14.61 5.21
CA MET A 227 0.75 -15.26 4.76
C MET A 227 0.44 -14.88 3.30
N GLY A 228 0.38 -13.60 2.99
CA GLY A 228 0.05 -13.11 1.65
C GLY A 228 1.07 -13.58 0.62
N VAL A 229 2.36 -13.34 0.87
CA VAL A 229 3.41 -13.52 -0.12
C VAL A 229 3.91 -14.96 -0.21
N PHE A 230 4.05 -15.68 0.91
CA PHE A 230 4.65 -17.02 0.90
C PHE A 230 3.61 -18.14 0.99
N LYS A 231 2.63 -18.03 1.90
CA LYS A 231 1.60 -19.08 2.06
C LYS A 231 0.65 -19.14 0.88
N TYR A 232 0.17 -17.98 0.42
CA TYR A 232 -0.80 -17.88 -0.68
C TYR A 232 -0.17 -17.52 -2.04
N GLY A 233 1.15 -17.37 -2.09
CA GLY A 233 1.89 -17.13 -3.34
C GLY A 233 1.61 -15.76 -3.97
N GLY A 234 1.26 -14.76 -3.16
CA GLY A 234 0.93 -13.43 -3.65
C GLY A 234 2.07 -12.74 -4.40
N LEU A 235 1.68 -11.93 -5.38
CA LEU A 235 2.61 -11.16 -6.20
C LEU A 235 2.93 -9.83 -5.50
N PRO A 236 4.19 -9.55 -5.16
CA PRO A 236 4.55 -8.29 -4.51
C PRO A 236 4.48 -7.13 -5.51
N HIS A 237 3.87 -6.02 -5.12
CA HIS A 237 3.99 -4.76 -5.85
C HIS A 237 5.44 -4.27 -5.84
N TRP A 238 6.04 -4.12 -7.02
CA TRP A 238 7.47 -3.79 -7.19
C TRP A 238 7.93 -2.51 -6.50
N GLY A 239 7.06 -1.48 -6.42
CA GLY A 239 7.37 -0.19 -5.80
C GLY A 239 6.96 -0.03 -4.34
N LYS A 240 6.42 -1.08 -3.70
CA LYS A 240 5.82 -1.01 -2.35
C LYS A 240 6.14 -2.25 -1.51
N ASN A 241 7.35 -2.80 -1.64
CA ASN A 241 7.75 -3.94 -0.83
C ASN A 241 9.23 -3.88 -0.50
N ARG A 242 9.58 -4.57 0.60
CA ARG A 242 10.96 -4.81 1.01
C ARG A 242 11.52 -6.04 0.28
N ASN A 243 12.83 -6.21 0.33
CA ASN A 243 13.52 -7.26 -0.43
C ASN A 243 13.00 -8.67 -0.15
N LEU A 244 12.60 -8.97 1.10
CA LEU A 244 12.05 -10.26 1.49
C LEU A 244 10.89 -10.70 0.59
N ALA A 245 10.02 -9.77 0.18
CA ALA A 245 8.87 -10.10 -0.66
C ALA A 245 9.28 -10.59 -2.07
N PHE A 246 10.48 -10.28 -2.53
CA PHE A 246 11.00 -10.70 -3.84
C PHE A 246 11.86 -11.97 -3.77
N VAL A 247 12.03 -12.58 -2.59
CA VAL A 247 12.68 -13.89 -2.50
C VAL A 247 11.95 -14.90 -3.38
N GLY A 248 12.69 -15.49 -4.32
CA GLY A 248 12.14 -16.41 -5.31
C GLY A 248 11.26 -15.74 -6.39
N ALA A 249 11.45 -14.45 -6.69
CA ALA A 249 10.69 -13.72 -7.71
C ALA A 249 10.57 -14.49 -9.04
N ALA A 250 11.63 -15.16 -9.49
CA ALA A 250 11.60 -15.95 -10.72
C ALA A 250 10.54 -17.07 -10.71
N ARG A 251 10.17 -17.61 -9.55
CA ARG A 251 9.08 -18.59 -9.40
C ARG A 251 7.70 -17.93 -9.37
N LYS A 252 7.62 -16.67 -8.96
CA LYS A 252 6.37 -15.88 -8.89
C LYS A 252 5.96 -15.33 -10.25
N TYR A 253 6.93 -15.10 -11.14
CA TYR A 253 6.72 -14.51 -12.46
C TYR A 253 7.14 -15.49 -13.57
N PRO A 254 6.23 -16.34 -14.09
CA PRO A 254 6.58 -17.39 -15.07
C PRO A 254 7.23 -16.88 -16.36
N ARG A 255 6.93 -15.64 -16.75
CA ARG A 255 7.49 -14.98 -17.95
C ARG A 255 8.75 -14.16 -17.68
N ILE A 256 9.36 -14.25 -16.49
CA ILE A 256 10.55 -13.46 -16.16
C ILE A 256 11.71 -13.71 -17.14
N GLY A 257 11.88 -14.95 -17.63
CA GLY A 257 12.93 -15.26 -18.61
C GLY A 257 12.71 -14.58 -19.97
N GLU A 258 11.46 -14.41 -20.39
CA GLU A 258 11.14 -13.62 -21.60
C GLU A 258 11.38 -12.13 -21.38
N PHE A 259 10.98 -11.61 -20.21
CA PHE A 259 11.26 -10.23 -19.83
C PHE A 259 12.77 -9.93 -19.87
N LEU A 260 13.60 -10.82 -19.30
CA LEU A 260 15.05 -10.67 -19.32
C LEU A 260 15.62 -10.67 -20.75
N ARG A 261 15.15 -11.57 -21.63
CA ARG A 261 15.56 -11.55 -23.04
C ARG A 261 15.22 -10.25 -23.75
N ILE A 262 14.03 -9.68 -23.47
CA ILE A 262 13.62 -8.39 -24.05
C ILE A 262 14.49 -7.27 -23.48
N LYS A 263 14.72 -7.25 -22.17
CA LYS A 263 15.63 -6.30 -21.52
C LYS A 263 17.00 -6.34 -22.19
N ASP A 264 17.62 -7.51 -22.34
CA ASP A 264 18.96 -7.62 -22.92
C ASP A 264 19.02 -7.17 -24.38
N ALA A 265 17.92 -7.33 -25.13
CA ALA A 265 17.83 -6.88 -26.52
C ALA A 265 17.71 -5.35 -26.66
N TYR A 266 17.05 -4.68 -25.72
CA TYR A 266 16.80 -3.23 -25.75
C TYR A 266 17.76 -2.41 -24.88
N ASP A 267 18.42 -3.04 -23.92
CA ASP A 267 19.40 -2.44 -23.00
C ASP A 267 20.67 -3.31 -22.92
N PRO A 268 21.38 -3.52 -24.05
CA PRO A 268 22.53 -4.45 -24.11
C PRO A 268 23.71 -4.00 -23.25
N ASP A 269 23.84 -2.69 -23.01
CA ASP A 269 24.89 -2.11 -22.18
C ASP A 269 24.46 -1.97 -20.70
N GLY A 270 23.22 -2.36 -20.36
CA GLY A 270 22.72 -2.33 -18.98
C GLY A 270 22.56 -0.93 -18.40
N LEU A 271 22.28 0.09 -19.22
CA LEU A 271 22.13 1.50 -18.81
C LEU A 271 21.00 1.70 -17.79
N PHE A 272 19.98 0.84 -17.82
CA PHE A 272 18.86 0.88 -16.87
C PHE A 272 18.94 -0.20 -15.78
N SER A 273 20.02 -0.98 -15.75
CA SER A 273 20.29 -1.94 -14.68
C SER A 273 20.94 -1.29 -13.47
N SER A 274 20.71 -1.88 -12.30
CA SER A 274 21.32 -1.51 -11.04
C SER A 274 21.58 -2.78 -10.21
N ASP A 275 22.48 -2.68 -9.23
CA ASP A 275 22.73 -3.79 -8.29
C ASP A 275 21.43 -4.31 -7.64
N TRP A 276 20.49 -3.40 -7.34
CA TRP A 276 19.22 -3.76 -6.72
C TRP A 276 18.28 -4.47 -7.70
N SER A 277 18.06 -3.92 -8.90
CA SER A 277 17.18 -4.53 -9.90
C SER A 277 17.67 -5.91 -10.31
N ASP A 278 18.97 -6.05 -10.52
CA ASP A 278 19.59 -7.30 -10.94
C ASP A 278 19.45 -8.36 -9.84
N MET A 279 19.68 -7.98 -8.58
CA MET A 279 19.47 -8.83 -7.42
C MET A 279 18.01 -9.29 -7.29
N MET A 280 17.02 -8.40 -7.44
CA MET A 280 15.60 -8.78 -7.35
C MET A 280 15.15 -9.66 -8.53
N LEU A 281 15.72 -9.43 -9.71
CA LEU A 281 15.45 -10.22 -10.92
C LEU A 281 16.21 -11.57 -10.95
N GLY A 282 17.11 -11.81 -9.99
CA GLY A 282 17.92 -13.03 -9.92
C GLY A 282 19.11 -13.06 -10.89
N ILE A 283 19.52 -11.90 -11.40
CA ILE A 283 20.70 -11.72 -12.25
C ILE A 283 21.95 -11.71 -11.36
N GLY A 284 23.01 -12.43 -11.76
CA GLY A 284 24.29 -12.44 -11.06
C GLY A 284 24.32 -13.22 -9.73
N GLY A 285 23.24 -13.91 -9.35
CA GLY A 285 23.22 -14.87 -8.25
C GLY A 285 23.27 -14.28 -6.83
N ARG A 286 23.13 -12.96 -6.67
CA ARG A 286 23.06 -12.32 -5.34
C ARG A 286 21.71 -12.57 -4.68
N ALA A 287 21.70 -12.82 -3.38
CA ALA A 287 20.47 -13.01 -2.62
C ALA A 287 19.80 -11.66 -2.29
N PRO A 288 18.48 -11.52 -2.47
CA PRO A 288 17.71 -10.32 -2.07
C PRO A 288 17.85 -9.97 -0.59
N THR A 289 18.06 -11.01 0.23
CA THR A 289 18.05 -10.98 1.69
C THR A 289 19.43 -11.26 2.25
N ARG A 290 19.69 -10.78 3.46
CA ARG A 290 20.94 -11.01 4.18
C ARG A 290 20.66 -11.18 5.67
N ASP A 291 21.12 -12.30 6.21
CA ASP A 291 21.05 -12.56 7.64
C ASP A 291 22.06 -11.69 8.38
N ALA A 292 21.55 -10.91 9.34
CA ALA A 292 22.30 -10.01 10.20
C ALA A 292 21.44 -9.66 11.42
N PRO A 293 22.04 -9.16 12.52
CA PRO A 293 21.25 -8.57 13.60
C PRO A 293 20.27 -7.52 13.08
N GLY A 294 19.02 -7.57 13.53
CA GLY A 294 17.94 -6.67 13.10
C GLY A 294 17.37 -6.91 11.69
N CYS A 295 17.82 -7.94 10.94
CA CYS A 295 17.41 -8.11 9.54
C CYS A 295 15.90 -8.28 9.32
N ALA A 296 15.16 -8.83 10.27
CA ALA A 296 13.72 -9.08 10.11
C ALA A 296 12.92 -7.77 10.10
N LEU A 297 13.31 -6.81 10.95
CA LEU A 297 12.66 -5.50 11.09
C LEU A 297 12.62 -4.72 9.77
N GLU A 298 13.65 -4.88 8.94
CA GLU A 298 13.78 -4.23 7.63
C GLU A 298 13.39 -5.14 6.46
N GLY A 299 12.80 -6.31 6.72
CA GLY A 299 12.40 -7.24 5.65
C GLY A 299 13.60 -7.72 4.83
N MET A 300 14.73 -7.94 5.50
CA MET A 300 15.97 -8.48 4.94
C MET A 300 16.19 -9.95 5.29
N CYS A 301 15.34 -10.55 6.11
CA CYS A 301 15.28 -11.98 6.41
C CYS A 301 13.92 -12.34 7.03
N VAL A 302 13.57 -13.61 7.04
CA VAL A 302 12.58 -14.15 8.00
C VAL A 302 13.32 -14.48 9.28
N CYS A 303 12.80 -14.09 10.45
CA CYS A 303 13.55 -14.30 11.68
C CYS A 303 13.77 -15.80 11.94
N SER A 304 14.98 -16.16 12.36
CA SER A 304 15.34 -17.51 12.81
C SER A 304 16.04 -17.50 14.17
N GLN A 305 16.56 -16.34 14.57
CA GLN A 305 17.25 -16.10 15.82
C GLN A 305 16.72 -14.81 16.45
N ASP A 306 16.76 -14.72 17.78
CA ASP A 306 16.27 -13.54 18.49
C ASP A 306 17.03 -12.27 18.10
N ALA A 307 18.32 -12.38 17.76
CA ALA A 307 19.13 -11.27 17.27
C ALA A 307 18.59 -10.59 16.00
N HIS A 308 17.74 -11.26 15.21
CA HIS A 308 17.11 -10.67 14.03
C HIS A 308 16.00 -9.67 14.38
N CYS A 309 15.53 -9.67 15.64
CA CYS A 309 14.31 -9.00 16.08
C CYS A 309 14.52 -7.83 17.05
N ALA A 310 15.75 -7.41 17.35
CA ALA A 310 16.06 -6.43 18.41
C ALA A 310 15.70 -6.92 19.84
N PRO A 311 16.40 -7.97 20.34
CA PRO A 311 16.14 -8.54 21.66
C PRO A 311 16.40 -7.55 22.81
N GLU A 312 17.28 -6.58 22.61
CA GLU A 312 17.53 -5.49 23.57
C GLU A 312 16.32 -4.56 23.77
N GLN A 313 15.34 -4.62 22.86
CA GLN A 313 14.06 -3.90 22.95
C GLN A 313 12.90 -4.82 23.40
N GLY A 314 13.20 -6.07 23.80
CA GLY A 314 12.23 -7.06 24.22
C GLY A 314 11.53 -7.77 23.06
N TYR A 315 12.09 -7.75 21.85
CA TYR A 315 11.52 -8.43 20.69
C TYR A 315 12.36 -9.66 20.32
N VAL A 316 11.71 -10.81 20.20
CA VAL A 316 12.35 -12.11 19.97
C VAL A 316 11.64 -12.88 18.86
N CYS A 317 12.33 -13.83 18.25
CA CYS A 317 11.79 -14.56 17.12
C CYS A 317 10.84 -15.67 17.60
N ARG A 318 9.57 -15.59 17.19
CA ARG A 318 8.52 -16.54 17.59
C ARG A 318 7.69 -17.00 16.40
N PRO A 319 7.00 -18.15 16.51
CA PRO A 319 5.97 -18.52 15.53
C PRO A 319 4.85 -17.48 15.47
N GLY A 320 4.23 -17.31 14.30
CA GLY A 320 3.06 -16.46 14.12
C GLY A 320 1.89 -16.82 15.04
N LYS A 321 0.98 -15.87 15.27
CA LYS A 321 -0.18 -16.07 16.14
C LYS A 321 -1.24 -16.95 15.47
N VAL A 322 -1.51 -16.74 14.19
CA VAL A 322 -2.53 -17.41 13.37
C VAL A 322 -1.90 -18.43 12.41
N TYR A 323 -0.88 -18.01 11.66
CA TYR A 323 -0.11 -18.84 10.75
C TYR A 323 1.18 -19.31 11.43
N LYS A 324 1.16 -20.54 11.95
CA LYS A 324 2.24 -21.08 12.79
C LYS A 324 3.57 -21.31 12.08
N ASP A 325 3.56 -21.40 10.75
CA ASP A 325 4.79 -21.53 9.96
C ASP A 325 5.48 -20.17 9.74
N ALA A 326 4.76 -19.06 9.93
CA ALA A 326 5.40 -17.74 9.94
C ALA A 326 6.36 -17.63 11.13
N ARG A 327 7.45 -16.90 10.92
CA ARG A 327 8.39 -16.52 11.98
C ARG A 327 8.45 -15.01 12.08
N VAL A 328 8.10 -14.49 13.25
CA VAL A 328 7.85 -13.07 13.46
C VAL A 328 8.55 -12.54 14.70
N CYS A 329 8.84 -11.26 14.69
CA CYS A 329 9.44 -10.53 15.79
C CYS A 329 8.37 -10.09 16.78
N THR A 330 8.17 -10.91 17.80
CA THR A 330 7.15 -10.72 18.84
C THR A 330 7.76 -10.04 20.06
N LYS A 331 7.05 -9.04 20.59
CA LYS A 331 7.38 -8.43 21.87
C LYS A 331 7.05 -9.38 23.02
N VAL A 332 8.03 -9.65 23.89
CA VAL A 332 7.90 -10.50 25.09
C VAL A 332 8.09 -9.70 26.38
#